data_AF-A0A841Y2B9-F1
#
_entry.id   AF-A0A841Y2B9-F1
#
_cell.length_a   1.000
_cell.length_b   1.000
_cell.length_c   1.000
_cell.angle_alpha   90.00
_cell.angle_beta   90.00
_cell.angle_gamma   90.00
#
_symmetry.space_group_name_H-M   'P 1'
#
loop_
_entity.id
_entity.type
_entity.pdbx_description
1 polymer ?
#
loop_
_entity_poly.entity_id
_entity_poly.type
_entity_poly.pdbx_seq_one_letter_code
_entity_poly.pdbx_strand_id
1 'polypeptide(L)' 'MATITVRVSEIEKQFLDKMAKFEGKSLSDLLKTTTLESLEDEYDARVADYAYEEYLERPKSRPLSDVMSEYGLEDNE' A
#
# COMPACT_ATOMS: atom_id res chain seq x y z
N MET A 1 -9.86 1.89 -22.96
CA MET A 1 -8.72 2.45 -22.20
C MET A 1 -9.13 3.81 -21.69
N ALA A 2 -8.92 4.09 -20.41
CA ALA A 2 -9.11 5.42 -19.84
C ALA A 2 -7.81 6.21 -19.96
N THR A 3 -7.90 7.51 -20.24
CA THR A 3 -6.74 8.40 -20.40
C THR A 3 -6.78 9.46 -19.31
N ILE A 4 -5.67 9.64 -18.62
CA ILE A 4 -5.48 10.70 -17.62
C ILE A 4 -4.48 11.70 -18.21
N THR A 5 -4.84 12.98 -18.21
CA THR A 5 -3.93 14.07 -18.63
C THR A 5 -3.53 14.85 -17.40
N VAL A 6 -2.24 14.87 -17.09
CA VAL A 6 -1.68 15.65 -15.99
C VAL A 6 -0.91 16.83 -16.57
N ARG A 7 -1.21 18.05 -16.12
CA ARG A 7 -0.40 19.23 -16.45
C ARG A 7 0.74 19.34 -15.44
N VAL A 8 1.95 19.45 -15.97
CA VAL A 8 3.18 19.62 -15.19
C VAL A 8 4.01 20.74 -15.83
N SER A 9 4.88 21.35 -15.05
CA SER A 9 5.94 22.23 -15.54
C SER A 9 7.01 21.43 -16.30
N GLU A 10 7.83 22.13 -17.08
CA GLU A 10 8.94 21.51 -17.81
C GLU A 10 9.96 20.86 -16.88
N ILE A 11 10.18 21.45 -15.69
CA ILE A 11 11.12 20.94 -14.69
C ILE A 11 10.59 19.63 -14.08
N GLU A 12 9.31 19.60 -13.69
CA GLU A 12 8.68 18.39 -13.16
C GLU A 12 8.67 17.26 -14.18
N LYS A 13 8.37 17.57 -15.44
CA LYS A 13 8.44 16.58 -16.53
C LYS A 13 9.84 15.98 -16.66
N GLN A 14 10.87 16.81 -16.72
CA GLN A 14 12.26 16.34 -16.81
C GLN A 14 12.66 15.49 -15.60
N PHE A 15 12.19 15.84 -14.41
CA PHE A 15 12.43 15.06 -13.21
C PHE A 15 11.76 13.69 -13.29
N LEU A 16 10.46 13.64 -13.63
CA LEU A 16 9.71 12.41 -13.75
C LEU A 16 10.28 11.50 -14.85
N ASP A 17 10.70 12.05 -15.99
CA ASP A 17 11.34 11.29 -17.06
C ASP A 17 12.66 10.65 -16.61
N LYS A 18 13.45 11.36 -15.78
CA LYS A 18 14.69 10.81 -15.20
C LYS A 18 14.38 9.71 -14.20
N MET A 19 13.36 9.88 -13.36
CA MET A 19 12.95 8.87 -12.38
C MET A 19 12.39 7.61 -13.06
N ALA A 20 11.59 7.76 -14.11
CA ALA A 20 11.07 6.64 -14.88
C ALA A 20 12.22 5.82 -15.50
N LYS A 21 13.23 6.50 -16.06
CA LYS A 21 14.45 5.86 -16.56
C LYS A 21 15.26 5.18 -15.46
N PHE A 22 15.36 5.80 -14.30
CA PHE A 22 16.07 5.25 -13.14
C PHE A 22 15.42 3.94 -12.65
N GLU A 23 14.10 3.89 -12.61
CA GLU A 23 13.34 2.68 -12.26
C GLU A 23 13.19 1.68 -13.42
N GLY A 24 13.63 2.03 -14.64
CA GLY A 24 13.45 1.19 -15.82
C GLY A 24 11.99 1.03 -16.27
N LYS A 25 11.11 1.96 -15.89
CA LYS A 25 9.67 1.95 -16.18
C LYS A 25 9.30 3.02 -17.22
N SER A 26 8.11 2.89 -17.83
CA SER A 26 7.54 4.01 -18.59
C SER A 26 7.07 5.11 -17.64
N LEU A 27 6.97 6.35 -18.11
CA LEU A 27 6.45 7.47 -17.30
C LEU A 27 5.02 7.20 -16.82
N SER A 28 4.19 6.57 -17.66
CA SER A 28 2.82 6.20 -17.28
C SER A 28 2.79 5.11 -16.21
N ASP A 29 3.71 4.14 -16.29
CA ASP A 29 3.78 3.06 -15.29
C ASP A 29 4.27 3.62 -13.96
N LEU A 30 5.32 4.45 -13.97
CA LEU A 30 5.80 5.13 -12.76
C LEU A 30 4.68 5.91 -12.07
N LEU A 31 4.01 6.81 -12.82
CA LEU A 31 2.93 7.63 -12.25
C LEU A 31 1.80 6.76 -11.69
N LYS A 32 1.43 5.68 -12.40
CA LYS A 32 0.36 4.79 -11.96
C LYS A 32 0.75 4.00 -10.72
N THR A 33 1.90 3.33 -10.72
CA THR A 33 2.32 2.48 -9.60
C THR A 33 2.56 3.32 -8.36
N THR A 34 3.34 4.39 -8.48
CA THR A 34 3.68 5.22 -7.31
C THR A 34 2.44 5.88 -6.70
N THR A 35 1.48 6.33 -7.53
CA THR A 35 0.25 6.95 -6.99
C THR A 35 -0.62 5.91 -6.30
N LEU A 36 -0.78 4.71 -6.87
CA LEU A 36 -1.61 3.66 -6.27
C LEU A 36 -0.98 3.10 -5.00
N GLU A 37 0.31 2.76 -5.04
CA GLU A 37 1.06 2.27 -3.88
C GLU A 37 1.00 3.27 -2.72
N SER A 38 1.25 4.56 -2.98
CA SER A 38 1.18 5.58 -1.93
C SER A 38 -0.22 5.75 -1.34
N LEU A 39 -1.29 5.56 -2.13
CA LEU A 39 -2.66 5.64 -1.65
C LEU A 39 -3.07 4.39 -0.87
N GLU A 40 -2.62 3.22 -1.30
CA GLU A 40 -2.84 1.94 -0.61
C GLU A 40 -2.14 1.95 0.76
N ASP A 41 -0.88 2.39 0.83
CA ASP A 41 -0.14 2.51 2.09
C ASP A 41 -0.86 3.44 3.08
N GLU A 42 -1.36 4.59 2.63
CA GLU A 42 -2.11 5.52 3.49
C GLU A 42 -3.46 4.92 3.93
N TYR A 43 -4.14 4.20 3.04
CA TYR A 43 -5.39 3.54 3.35
C TYR A 43 -5.19 2.43 4.39
N ASP A 44 -4.20 1.57 4.19
CA ASP A 44 -3.87 0.46 5.08
C ASP A 44 -3.46 0.97 6.47
N ALA A 45 -2.67 2.03 6.53
CA ALA A 45 -2.32 2.68 7.79
C ALA A 45 -3.56 3.15 8.57
N ARG A 46 -4.50 3.82 7.89
CA ARG A 46 -5.76 4.26 8.52
C ARG A 46 -6.62 3.09 8.98
N VAL A 47 -6.72 2.03 8.19
CA VAL A 47 -7.47 0.82 8.57
C VAL A 47 -6.85 0.19 9.82
N ALA A 48 -5.52 0.12 9.89
CA ALA A 48 -4.81 -0.38 11.07
C ALA A 48 -5.08 0.49 12.30
N ASP A 49 -5.07 1.82 12.16
CA ASP A 49 -5.39 2.75 13.26
C ASP A 49 -6.81 2.51 13.79
N TYR A 50 -7.81 2.38 12.91
CA TYR A 50 -9.19 2.10 13.33
C TYR A 50 -9.33 0.74 14.03
N ALA A 51 -8.70 -0.31 13.49
CA ALA A 51 -8.71 -1.63 14.11
C ALA A 51 -8.04 -1.62 15.49
N TYR A 52 -7.00 -0.80 15.64
CA TYR A 52 -6.31 -0.63 16.92
C TYR A 52 -7.17 0.13 17.93
N GLU A 53 -7.86 1.20 17.51
CA GLU A 53 -8.81 1.93 18.36
C GLU A 53 -9.95 1.01 18.85
N GLU A 54 -10.54 0.20 17.96
CA GLU A 54 -11.59 -0.76 18.32
C GLU A 54 -11.07 -1.81 19.32
N TYR A 55 -9.84 -2.30 19.12
CA TYR A 55 -9.20 -3.20 20.06
C TYR A 55 -9.00 -2.57 21.44
N LEU A 56 -8.58 -1.30 21.50
CA LEU A 56 -8.37 -0.58 22.76
C LEU A 56 -9.67 -0.38 23.55
N GLU A 57 -10.80 -0.22 22.88
CA GLU A 57 -12.10 -0.14 23.56
C GLU A 57 -12.46 -1.46 24.26
N ARG A 58 -12.11 -2.60 23.67
CA ARG A 58 -12.46 -3.94 24.16
C ARG A 58 -11.34 -4.97 23.91
N PRO A 59 -10.23 -4.90 24.64
CA PRO A 59 -9.10 -5.79 24.41
C PRO A 59 -9.47 -7.23 24.76
N LYS A 60 -9.39 -8.11 23.77
CA LYS A 60 -9.58 -9.56 23.95
C LYS A 60 -8.26 -10.27 23.69
N SER A 61 -7.75 -10.98 24.69
CA SER A 61 -6.63 -11.90 24.52
C SER A 61 -7.16 -13.28 24.16
N ARG A 62 -6.52 -13.93 23.19
CA ARG A 62 -6.75 -15.33 22.83
C ARG A 62 -5.43 -16.10 22.86
N PRO A 63 -5.46 -17.40 23.18
CA PRO A 63 -4.29 -18.26 23.04
C PRO A 63 -3.73 -18.20 21.61
N LEU A 64 -2.39 -18.22 21.50
CA LEU A 64 -1.73 -18.21 20.19
C LEU A 64 -2.10 -19.44 19.34
N SER A 65 -2.33 -20.60 19.98
CA SER A 65 -2.77 -21.83 19.34
C SER A 65 -4.06 -21.63 18.52
N ASP A 66 -5.04 -20.93 19.10
CA ASP A 66 -6.36 -20.74 18.48
C ASP A 66 -6.24 -19.85 17.24
N VAL A 67 -5.36 -18.84 17.31
CA VAL A 67 -5.07 -17.94 16.19
C VAL A 67 -4.32 -18.68 15.09
N MET A 68 -3.33 -19.51 15.43
CA MET A 68 -2.58 -20.30 14.46
C MET A 68 -3.48 -21.28 13.69
N SER A 69 -4.40 -21.96 14.38
CA SER A 69 -5.42 -22.81 13.76
C SER A 69 -6.34 -22.03 12.82
N GLU A 70 -6.80 -20.84 13.22
CA GLU A 70 -7.68 -19.98 12.42
C GLU A 70 -7.04 -19.55 11.09
N TYR A 71 -5.75 -19.24 11.11
CA TYR A 71 -5.00 -18.82 9.91
C TYR A 71 -4.36 -19.99 9.13
N GLY A 72 -4.61 -21.24 9.52
CA GLY A 72 -4.06 -22.42 8.85
C GLY A 72 -2.54 -22.54 8.96
N LEU A 73 -1.97 -22.00 10.03
CA LEU A 73 -0.53 -22.01 10.35
C LEU A 73 -0.18 -23.12 11.34
N GLU A 74 -0.98 -24.19 11.41
CA GLU A 74 -0.68 -25.34 12.27
C GLU A 74 0.62 -26.00 11.80
N ASP A 75 1.55 -26.19 12.72
CA ASP A 75 2.74 -27.01 12.50
C ASP A 75 2.27 -28.43 12.15
N ASN A 76 2.36 -28.78 10.87
CA ASN A 76 2.20 -30.15 10.42
C ASN A 76 3.52 -30.87 10.75
N GLU A 77 3.66 -31.34 11.99
CA GLU A 77 4.57 -32.45 12.32
C GLU A 77 3.94 -33.80 11.93
#